data_AF-A0A074LLK2-F1
#
_entry.id   AF-A0A074LLK2-F1
#
_cell.length_a   1.000
_cell.length_b   1.000
_cell.length_c   1.000
_cell.angle_alpha   90.00
_cell.angle_beta   90.00
_cell.angle_gamma   90.00
#
_symmetry.space_group_name_H-M   'P 1'
#
loop_
_entity.id
_entity.type
_entity.pdbx_description
1 polymer ?
#
loop_
_entity_poly.entity_id
_entity_poly.type
_entity_poly.pdbx_seq_one_letter_code
_entity_poly.pdbx_strand_id
1 'polypeptide(L)'
;MSKPLLPGSKWVKHRIVAQSRDLESSLPDTALYSYDRLRQYLHRYQTVFVKPTIGGGGVNIFCIRKLAEGGYLVMMQRRRLQTSSLQRVHEWISRFARLRGRVFLIQRGIDLAFWRGRPVDLRTIVQKNERGEWEVTGMFSKIAGKDLAVTNVSAGGTAHSVEEYLSALGYKHETVTTLVRRLRTLSLGVARQCGRRYANALYGLDIGLDRNGKLWLIEVNTTPHLSIFQRLRMPKSFQRAKKLWEHHRGTNLRAEQWKRKRLRREQRTSPT
;
A
#
# COMPACT_ATOMS: atom_id res chain seq x y z
N MET A 1 6.13 -15.36 -26.47
CA MET A 1 6.46 -15.70 -25.07
C MET A 1 5.36 -15.20 -24.13
N SER A 2 4.90 -15.99 -23.16
CA SER A 2 3.86 -15.56 -22.19
C SER A 2 4.37 -14.42 -21.29
N LYS A 3 3.56 -13.39 -21.03
CA LYS A 3 3.92 -12.28 -20.11
C LYS A 3 4.36 -12.80 -18.72
N PRO A 4 5.39 -12.21 -18.09
CA PRO A 4 5.79 -12.58 -16.73
C PRO A 4 4.78 -12.10 -15.68
N LEU A 5 4.90 -12.58 -14.44
CA LEU A 5 4.14 -12.03 -13.31
C LEU A 5 4.80 -10.76 -12.76
N LEU A 6 3.99 -9.83 -12.26
CA LEU A 6 4.44 -8.58 -11.66
C LEU A 6 5.33 -8.86 -10.45
N PRO A 7 6.58 -8.33 -10.40
CA PRO A 7 7.47 -8.57 -9.28
C PRO A 7 6.90 -8.04 -7.96
N GLY A 8 7.15 -8.77 -6.88
CA GLY A 8 6.77 -8.36 -5.52
C GLY A 8 7.47 -7.11 -4.98
N SER A 9 8.49 -6.58 -5.68
CA SER A 9 9.21 -5.38 -5.26
C SER A 9 8.33 -4.14 -5.37
N LYS A 10 8.06 -3.48 -4.24
CA LYS A 10 7.38 -2.18 -4.13
C LYS A 10 8.02 -1.12 -5.01
N TRP A 11 9.36 -1.09 -5.08
CA TRP A 11 10.09 -0.15 -5.93
C TRP A 11 9.81 -0.39 -7.42
N VAL A 12 9.87 -1.64 -7.87
CA VAL A 12 9.57 -1.98 -9.28
C VAL A 12 8.13 -1.62 -9.62
N LYS A 13 7.17 -1.97 -8.76
CA LYS A 13 5.75 -1.62 -8.94
C LYS A 13 5.54 -0.11 -9.00
N HIS A 14 6.17 0.65 -8.11
CA HIS A 14 6.14 2.12 -8.12
C HIS A 14 6.66 2.68 -9.44
N ARG A 15 7.83 2.22 -9.91
CA ARG A 15 8.42 2.66 -11.19
C ARG A 15 7.55 2.34 -12.40
N ILE A 16 6.88 1.19 -12.42
CA ILE A 16 5.96 0.82 -13.51
C ILE A 16 4.77 1.78 -13.56
N VAL A 17 4.19 2.14 -12.41
CA VAL A 17 3.08 3.09 -12.36
C VAL A 17 3.54 4.49 -12.74
N ALA A 18 4.72 4.91 -12.29
CA ALA A 18 5.31 6.23 -12.58
C ALA A 18 5.57 6.47 -14.07
N GLN A 19 5.65 5.42 -14.90
CA GLN A 19 5.77 5.56 -16.36
C GLN A 19 4.50 6.11 -17.03
N SER A 20 3.37 6.15 -16.31
CA SER A 20 2.11 6.71 -16.81
C SER A 20 1.96 8.15 -16.33
N ARG A 21 1.96 9.11 -17.26
CA ARG A 21 1.78 10.55 -16.97
C ARG A 21 0.52 10.81 -16.11
N ASP A 22 -0.57 10.12 -16.41
CA ASP A 22 -1.85 10.27 -15.69
C ASP A 22 -1.83 9.71 -14.25
N LEU A 23 -0.88 8.84 -13.92
CA LEU A 23 -0.82 8.15 -12.62
C LEU A 23 0.31 8.67 -11.73
N GLU A 24 1.35 9.25 -12.32
CA GLU A 24 2.54 9.72 -11.61
C GLU A 24 2.17 10.73 -10.51
N SER A 25 1.24 11.64 -10.79
CA SER A 25 0.77 12.64 -9.83
C SER A 25 0.06 12.03 -8.60
N SER A 26 -0.44 10.80 -8.71
CA SER A 26 -1.04 10.03 -7.61
C SER A 26 -0.02 9.18 -6.85
N LEU A 27 1.27 9.20 -7.19
CA LEU A 27 2.30 8.49 -6.43
C LEU A 27 2.96 9.40 -5.40
N PRO A 28 3.13 8.96 -4.15
CA PRO A 28 3.97 9.69 -3.20
C PRO A 28 5.42 9.66 -3.66
N ASP A 29 6.15 10.77 -3.46
CA ASP A 29 7.59 10.83 -3.72
C ASP A 29 8.29 9.65 -3.01
N THR A 30 9.05 8.87 -3.78
CA THR A 30 9.66 7.62 -3.35
C THR A 30 11.03 7.44 -4.01
N ALA A 31 12.01 7.03 -3.22
CA ALA A 31 13.35 6.68 -3.68
C ALA A 31 13.85 5.40 -3.00
N LEU A 32 14.94 4.83 -3.53
CA LEU A 32 15.71 3.84 -2.77
C LEU A 32 16.33 4.51 -1.55
N TYR A 33 16.33 3.81 -0.42
CA TYR A 33 16.83 4.33 0.84
C TYR A 33 18.35 4.38 0.86
N SER A 34 18.89 5.52 1.29
CA SER A 34 20.29 5.73 1.68
C SER A 34 20.33 6.78 2.80
N TYR A 35 21.48 6.96 3.45
CA TYR A 35 21.65 8.05 4.42
C TYR A 35 21.38 9.42 3.79
N ASP A 36 21.92 9.69 2.60
CA ASP A 36 21.67 10.95 1.89
C ASP A 36 20.21 11.14 1.52
N ARG A 37 19.53 10.08 1.07
CA ARG A 37 18.09 10.15 0.78
C ARG A 37 17.28 10.37 2.04
N LEU A 38 17.66 9.79 3.18
CA LEU A 38 17.04 10.08 4.46
C LEU A 38 17.15 11.57 4.82
N ARG A 39 18.37 12.15 4.72
CA ARG A 39 18.61 13.58 4.92
C ARG A 39 17.75 14.45 4.00
N GLN A 40 17.78 14.19 2.70
CA GLN A 40 17.02 14.95 1.70
C GLN A 40 15.51 14.90 1.93
N TYR A 41 14.98 13.69 2.21
CA TYR A 41 13.54 13.53 2.43
C TYR A 41 13.09 14.16 3.75
N LEU A 42 13.86 14.07 4.82
CA LEU A 42 13.53 14.74 6.09
C LEU A 42 13.68 16.26 6.01
N HIS A 43 14.56 16.77 5.15
CA HIS A 43 14.57 18.19 4.83
C HIS A 43 13.24 18.61 4.20
N ARG A 44 12.78 17.87 3.17
CA ARG A 44 11.59 18.21 2.38
C ARG A 44 10.25 17.89 3.07
N TYR A 45 10.19 16.87 3.90
CA TYR A 45 8.93 16.30 4.40
C TYR A 45 8.89 16.17 5.91
N GLN A 46 7.72 16.44 6.49
CA GLN A 46 7.49 16.32 7.94
C GLN A 46 7.54 14.86 8.42
N THR A 47 7.02 13.95 7.60
CA THR A 47 6.98 12.51 7.88
C THR A 47 7.51 11.75 6.68
N VAL A 48 8.32 10.72 6.93
CA VAL A 48 8.83 9.80 5.91
C VAL A 48 8.69 8.36 6.40
N PHE A 49 8.48 7.45 5.47
CA PHE A 49 8.43 6.02 5.73
C PHE A 49 9.60 5.31 5.08
N VAL A 50 10.35 4.52 5.85
CA VAL A 50 11.34 3.59 5.32
C VAL A 50 10.78 2.19 5.42
N LYS A 51 10.67 1.50 4.28
CA LYS A 51 10.08 0.15 4.19
C LYS A 51 10.88 -0.75 3.27
N PRO A 52 10.92 -2.07 3.51
CA PRO A 52 11.64 -2.97 2.63
C PRO A 52 10.96 -3.02 1.27
N THR A 53 11.76 -3.10 0.20
CA THR A 53 11.24 -3.18 -1.16
C THR A 53 10.42 -4.45 -1.37
N ILE A 54 10.77 -5.55 -0.71
CA ILE A 54 10.02 -6.81 -0.73
C ILE A 54 9.59 -7.16 0.69
N GLY A 55 8.41 -7.77 0.84
CA GLY A 55 7.79 -8.11 2.12
C GLY A 55 6.36 -7.59 2.21
N GLY A 56 5.70 -7.82 3.33
CA GLY A 56 4.32 -7.42 3.58
C GLY A 56 3.95 -7.43 5.05
N GLY A 57 2.69 -7.13 5.37
CA GLY A 57 2.15 -7.22 6.73
C GLY A 57 2.62 -6.12 7.69
N GLY A 58 3.24 -5.05 7.20
CA GLY A 58 3.69 -3.93 8.04
C GLY A 58 5.02 -4.18 8.78
N VAL A 59 5.71 -5.28 8.49
CA VAL A 59 6.99 -5.62 9.14
C VAL A 59 8.13 -4.75 8.60
N ASN A 60 9.01 -4.30 9.50
CA ASN A 60 10.17 -3.44 9.20
C ASN A 60 9.80 -2.13 8.49
N ILE A 61 8.64 -1.57 8.82
CA ILE A 61 8.26 -0.22 8.41
C ILE A 61 8.65 0.74 9.53
N PHE A 62 9.49 1.70 9.18
CA PHE A 62 9.93 2.79 10.04
C PHE A 62 9.17 4.05 9.64
N CYS A 63 8.46 4.65 10.58
CA CYS A 63 7.89 5.98 10.42
C CYS A 63 8.81 6.98 11.13
N ILE A 64 9.36 7.94 10.40
CA ILE A 64 10.21 8.99 10.94
C ILE A 64 9.46 10.31 10.82
N ARG A 65 9.24 10.98 11.95
CA ARG A 65 8.59 12.28 12.05
C ARG A 65 9.58 13.30 12.58
N LYS A 66 9.64 14.48 11.97
CA LYS A 66 10.28 15.65 12.58
C LYS A 66 9.45 16.12 13.77
N LEU A 67 10.12 16.52 14.85
CA LEU A 67 9.49 17.11 16.02
C LEU A 67 9.53 18.63 15.92
N ALA A 68 8.52 19.32 16.48
CA ALA A 68 8.43 20.78 16.44
C ALA A 68 9.62 21.45 17.15
N GLU A 69 10.10 20.80 18.21
CA GLU A 69 11.17 21.26 19.11
C GLU A 69 12.58 20.92 18.58
N GLY A 70 12.64 20.38 17.35
CA GLY A 70 13.85 19.84 16.76
C GLY A 70 14.02 18.33 16.99
N GLY A 71 14.77 17.70 16.10
CA GLY A 71 15.01 16.25 16.12
C GLY A 71 13.90 15.41 15.51
N TYR A 72 13.94 14.11 15.84
CA TYR A 72 13.21 13.06 15.14
C TYR A 72 12.60 12.06 16.11
N LEU A 73 11.36 11.66 15.81
CA LEU A 73 10.72 10.48 16.38
C LEU A 73 10.68 9.38 15.33
N VAL A 74 11.31 8.24 15.63
CA VAL A 74 11.31 7.03 14.82
C VAL A 74 10.41 6.00 15.49
N MET A 75 9.44 5.47 14.77
CA MET A 75 8.52 4.43 15.23
C MET A 75 8.63 3.20 14.34
N MET A 76 8.70 2.01 14.95
CA MET A 76 8.67 0.72 14.26
C MET A 76 7.94 -0.27 15.15
N GLN A 77 6.72 -0.68 14.75
CA GLN A 77 5.86 -1.52 15.57
C GLN A 77 5.68 -0.92 16.98
N ARG A 78 6.04 -1.67 18.05
CA ARG A 78 6.00 -1.21 19.45
C ARG A 78 7.26 -0.48 19.91
N ARG A 79 8.25 -0.30 19.04
CA ARG A 79 9.53 0.33 19.36
C ARG A 79 9.52 1.80 18.94
N ARG A 80 10.11 2.65 19.77
CA ARG A 80 10.30 4.08 19.49
C ARG A 80 11.73 4.51 19.79
N LEU A 81 12.24 5.47 19.03
CA LEU A 81 13.46 6.22 19.29
C LEU A 81 13.15 7.69 19.11
N GLN A 82 13.47 8.51 20.09
CA GLN A 82 13.49 9.96 19.96
C GLN A 82 14.94 10.44 20.03
N THR A 83 15.38 11.23 19.05
CA THR A 83 16.76 11.71 18.98
C THR A 83 16.86 12.98 18.14
N SER A 84 17.78 13.87 18.48
CA SER A 84 18.15 15.02 17.64
C SER A 84 19.11 14.65 16.50
N SER A 85 19.75 13.48 16.56
CA SER A 85 20.78 13.07 15.61
C SER A 85 20.23 12.26 14.44
N LEU A 86 20.40 12.77 13.22
CA LEU A 86 20.07 12.05 12.00
C LEU A 86 20.92 10.78 11.85
N GLN A 87 22.18 10.82 12.30
CA GLN A 87 23.07 9.66 12.36
C GLN A 87 22.44 8.52 13.18
N ARG A 88 21.95 8.84 14.39
CA ARG A 88 21.30 7.86 15.27
C ARG A 88 20.01 7.30 14.67
N VAL A 89 19.25 8.09 13.91
CA VAL A 89 18.10 7.59 13.15
C VAL A 89 18.55 6.53 12.14
N HIS A 90 19.60 6.82 11.37
CA HIS A 90 20.12 5.90 10.36
C HIS A 90 20.69 4.62 10.97
N GLU A 91 21.46 4.71 12.05
CA GLU A 91 22.00 3.57 12.79
C GLU A 91 20.88 2.68 13.34
N TRP A 92 19.82 3.30 13.88
CA TRP A 92 18.67 2.58 14.41
C TRP A 92 17.92 1.81 13.31
N ILE A 93 17.67 2.47 12.17
CA ILE A 93 17.12 1.81 10.99
C ILE A 93 18.05 0.67 10.58
N SER A 94 19.35 0.91 10.46
CA SER A 94 20.33 -0.09 10.01
C SER A 94 20.35 -1.35 10.87
N ARG A 95 20.29 -1.17 12.19
CA ARG A 95 20.22 -2.23 13.19
C ARG A 95 18.99 -3.11 13.03
N PHE A 96 17.80 -2.51 12.93
CA PHE A 96 16.55 -3.27 12.89
C PHE A 96 16.16 -3.75 11.49
N ALA A 97 16.51 -2.99 10.46
CA ALA A 97 16.26 -3.34 9.07
C ALA A 97 17.13 -4.51 8.59
N ARG A 98 18.21 -4.83 9.31
CA ARG A 98 19.26 -5.75 8.87
C ARG A 98 19.66 -5.41 7.43
N LEU A 99 20.08 -4.15 7.19
CA LEU A 99 20.30 -3.61 5.83
C LEU A 99 21.27 -4.45 4.98
N ARG A 100 22.13 -5.27 5.61
CA ARG A 100 22.99 -6.24 4.91
C ARG A 100 22.12 -7.23 4.13
N GLY A 101 22.13 -7.09 2.80
CA GLY A 101 21.43 -7.97 1.86
C GLY A 101 19.97 -7.60 1.58
N ARG A 102 19.42 -6.50 2.12
CA ARG A 102 18.03 -6.09 1.90
C ARG A 102 17.94 -4.65 1.39
N VAL A 103 17.21 -4.47 0.29
CA VAL A 103 16.97 -3.15 -0.31
C VAL A 103 15.72 -2.52 0.30
N PHE A 104 15.86 -1.29 0.80
CA PHE A 104 14.77 -0.48 1.36
C PHE A 104 14.45 0.70 0.44
N LEU A 105 13.23 1.22 0.57
CA LEU A 105 12.80 2.46 -0.06
C LEU A 105 12.45 3.46 1.04
N ILE A 106 12.66 4.74 0.74
CA ILE A 106 12.13 5.88 1.51
C ILE A 106 10.99 6.51 0.72
N GLN A 107 9.91 6.85 1.41
CA GLN A 107 8.70 7.40 0.81
C GLN A 107 8.17 8.55 1.65
N ARG A 108 7.67 9.61 1.01
CA ARG A 108 6.97 10.70 1.68
C ARG A 108 5.77 10.16 2.47
N GLY A 109 5.60 10.63 3.70
CA GLY A 109 4.37 10.43 4.47
C GLY A 109 3.22 11.28 3.92
N ILE A 110 2.07 10.66 3.76
CA ILE A 110 0.82 11.32 3.34
C ILE A 110 0.05 11.68 4.61
N ASP A 111 -0.42 12.92 4.70
CA ASP A 111 -1.33 13.34 5.77
C ASP A 111 -2.76 12.88 5.42
N LEU A 112 -3.02 11.61 5.71
CA LEU A 112 -4.29 10.95 5.39
C LEU A 112 -5.45 11.59 6.14
N ALA A 113 -6.62 11.63 5.51
CA ALA A 113 -7.86 11.99 6.17
C ALA A 113 -8.21 10.95 7.25
N PHE A 114 -8.57 11.44 8.42
CA PHE A 114 -8.85 10.63 9.59
C PHE A 114 -10.35 10.37 9.74
N TRP A 115 -10.71 9.18 10.23
CA TRP A 115 -12.06 8.92 10.71
C TRP A 115 -12.02 8.48 12.16
N ARG A 116 -12.70 9.24 13.04
CA ARG A 116 -12.68 9.03 14.50
C ARG A 116 -11.26 9.00 15.06
N GLY A 117 -10.43 9.96 14.66
CA GLY A 117 -9.04 10.10 15.12
C GLY A 117 -8.07 9.03 14.61
N ARG A 118 -8.48 8.18 13.65
CA ARG A 118 -7.64 7.09 13.12
C ARG A 118 -7.40 7.23 11.61
N PRO A 119 -6.19 6.92 11.12
CA PRO A 119 -5.90 6.95 9.69
C PRO A 119 -6.73 5.87 8.97
N VAL A 120 -7.13 6.18 7.74
CA VAL A 120 -7.94 5.32 6.89
C VAL A 120 -7.27 5.14 5.53
N ASP A 121 -7.21 3.88 5.08
CA ASP A 121 -6.79 3.54 3.73
C ASP A 121 -7.98 2.99 2.93
N LEU A 122 -8.14 3.44 1.70
CA LEU A 122 -9.06 2.86 0.74
C LEU A 122 -8.41 1.65 0.08
N ARG A 123 -9.06 0.49 0.14
CA ARG A 123 -8.65 -0.71 -0.58
C ARG A 123 -9.58 -0.92 -1.75
N THR A 124 -9.00 -1.07 -2.94
CA THR A 124 -9.73 -1.51 -4.13
C THR A 124 -9.21 -2.87 -4.58
N ILE A 125 -10.12 -3.78 -4.93
CA ILE A 125 -9.78 -5.03 -5.60
C ILE A 125 -10.19 -4.91 -7.06
N VAL A 126 -9.24 -5.19 -7.95
CA VAL A 126 -9.41 -5.09 -9.39
C VAL A 126 -9.02 -6.40 -10.04
N GLN A 127 -9.88 -6.90 -10.93
CA GLN A 127 -9.73 -8.21 -11.56
C GLN A 127 -9.97 -8.09 -13.06
N LYS A 128 -9.34 -8.98 -13.82
CA LYS A 128 -9.76 -9.20 -15.20
C LYS A 128 -11.09 -9.95 -15.21
N ASN A 129 -12.02 -9.46 -16.00
CA ASN A 129 -13.27 -10.13 -16.29
C ASN A 129 -13.04 -11.26 -17.33
N GLU A 130 -14.11 -11.97 -17.67
CA GLU A 130 -14.09 -13.07 -18.63
C GLU A 130 -13.64 -12.65 -20.04
N ARG A 131 -13.73 -11.36 -20.38
CA ARG A 131 -13.25 -10.77 -21.64
C ARG A 131 -11.79 -10.30 -21.57
N GLY A 132 -11.13 -10.46 -20.42
CA GLY A 132 -9.76 -10.00 -20.18
C GLY A 132 -9.65 -8.51 -19.85
N GLU A 133 -10.76 -7.79 -19.69
CA GLU A 133 -10.81 -6.37 -19.35
C GLU A 133 -10.78 -6.18 -17.83
N TRP A 134 -10.20 -5.08 -17.36
CA TRP A 134 -10.14 -4.79 -15.92
C TRP A 134 -11.47 -4.22 -15.40
N GLU A 135 -11.98 -4.82 -14.32
CA GLU A 135 -13.11 -4.32 -13.54
C GLU A 135 -12.75 -4.17 -12.06
N VAL A 136 -13.48 -3.30 -11.35
CA VAL A 136 -13.37 -3.17 -9.89
C VAL A 136 -14.40 -4.10 -9.25
N THR A 137 -13.94 -5.14 -8.55
CA THR A 137 -14.82 -6.12 -7.88
C THR A 137 -15.16 -5.75 -6.45
N GLY A 138 -14.41 -4.81 -5.86
CA GLY A 138 -14.84 -4.14 -4.64
C GLY A 138 -13.95 -2.99 -4.22
N MET A 139 -14.54 -2.08 -3.44
CA MET A 139 -13.89 -0.92 -2.85
C MET A 139 -14.39 -0.77 -1.41
N PHE A 140 -13.49 -0.51 -0.47
CA PHE A 140 -13.84 -0.33 0.93
C PHE A 140 -12.77 0.49 1.66
N SER A 141 -13.16 1.16 2.73
CA SER A 141 -12.25 1.87 3.63
C SER A 141 -11.77 0.94 4.74
N LYS A 142 -10.49 0.99 5.12
CA LYS A 142 -9.89 0.26 6.25
C LYS A 142 -9.45 1.27 7.30
N ILE A 143 -10.07 1.25 8.47
CA ILE A 143 -9.66 2.06 9.61
C ILE A 143 -8.58 1.32 10.38
N ALA A 144 -7.50 1.99 10.74
CA ALA A 144 -6.47 1.41 11.61
C ALA A 144 -7.04 0.97 12.96
N GLY A 145 -6.44 -0.06 13.57
CA GLY A 145 -6.68 -0.40 14.97
C GLY A 145 -6.29 0.76 15.91
N LYS A 146 -6.79 0.75 17.15
CA LYS A 146 -6.44 1.77 18.16
C LYS A 146 -4.92 1.79 18.36
N ASP A 147 -4.32 2.98 18.40
CA ASP A 147 -2.88 3.23 18.62
C ASP A 147 -1.91 2.69 17.54
N LEU A 148 -2.40 2.35 16.33
CA LEU A 148 -1.54 1.88 15.24
C LEU A 148 -1.25 2.98 14.22
N ALA A 149 0.03 3.16 13.88
CA ALA A 149 0.48 4.04 12.80
C ALA A 149 0.20 3.48 11.39
N VAL A 150 -0.31 2.24 11.29
CA VAL A 150 -0.60 1.55 10.03
C VAL A 150 -1.97 0.87 10.06
N THR A 151 -2.67 0.93 8.93
CA THR A 151 -4.01 0.40 8.63
C THR A 151 -3.98 -1.11 8.35
N ASN A 152 -3.51 -1.92 9.29
CA ASN A 152 -3.55 -3.37 9.13
C ASN A 152 -4.83 -3.95 9.73
N VAL A 153 -5.76 -4.41 8.87
CA VAL A 153 -7.01 -5.08 9.30
C VAL A 153 -6.72 -6.35 10.09
N SER A 154 -5.60 -7.05 9.83
CA SER A 154 -5.21 -8.21 10.64
C SER A 154 -4.73 -7.85 12.05
N ALA A 155 -4.59 -6.56 12.36
CA ALA A 155 -4.18 -6.03 13.66
C ALA A 155 -5.34 -5.28 14.36
N GLY A 156 -6.61 -5.63 14.06
CA GLY A 156 -7.78 -5.08 14.75
C GLY A 156 -8.44 -3.87 14.08
N GLY A 157 -8.19 -3.65 12.79
CA GLY A 157 -8.89 -2.62 12.01
C GLY A 157 -10.32 -3.05 11.61
N THR A 158 -11.23 -2.08 11.45
CA THR A 158 -12.56 -2.29 10.87
C THR A 158 -12.60 -1.78 9.44
N ALA A 159 -13.56 -2.24 8.63
CA ALA A 159 -13.71 -1.74 7.28
C ALA A 159 -15.18 -1.47 6.96
N HIS A 160 -15.40 -0.45 6.13
CA HIS A 160 -16.70 0.14 5.81
C HIS A 160 -16.77 0.40 4.30
N SER A 161 -17.93 0.79 3.77
CA SER A 161 -17.99 1.28 2.39
C SER A 161 -17.15 2.55 2.23
N VAL A 162 -16.81 2.88 0.99
CA VAL A 162 -16.07 4.13 0.70
C VAL A 162 -17.01 5.32 0.90
N GLU A 163 -18.27 5.17 0.51
CA GLU A 163 -19.33 6.15 0.61
C GLU A 163 -19.60 6.53 2.08
N GLU A 164 -19.77 5.56 2.98
CA GLU A 164 -19.93 5.82 4.42
C GLU A 164 -18.74 6.57 5.00
N TYR A 165 -17.52 6.17 4.65
CA TYR A 165 -16.31 6.86 5.10
C TYR A 165 -16.28 8.30 4.61
N LEU A 166 -16.52 8.55 3.32
CA LEU A 166 -16.49 9.89 2.75
C LEU A 166 -17.60 10.77 3.31
N SER A 167 -18.82 10.25 3.47
CA SER A 167 -19.92 10.97 4.12
C SER A 167 -19.60 11.29 5.58
N ALA A 168 -18.93 10.38 6.29
CA ALA A 168 -18.50 10.62 7.68
C ALA A 168 -17.36 11.64 7.81
N LEU A 169 -16.67 11.97 6.71
CA LEU A 169 -15.76 13.13 6.64
C LEU A 169 -16.50 14.46 6.39
N GLY A 170 -17.82 14.43 6.20
CA GLY A 170 -18.64 15.61 5.91
C GLY A 170 -18.73 15.97 4.42
N TYR A 171 -18.28 15.09 3.52
CA TYR A 171 -18.45 15.34 2.08
C TYR A 171 -19.93 15.22 1.66
N LYS A 172 -20.40 16.18 0.85
CA LYS A 172 -21.72 16.14 0.21
C LYS A 172 -21.80 15.02 -0.84
N HIS A 173 -23.01 14.60 -1.16
CA HIS A 173 -23.29 13.47 -2.06
C HIS A 173 -22.60 13.58 -3.42
N GLU A 174 -22.56 14.77 -4.02
CA GLU A 174 -21.93 15.02 -5.32
C GLU A 174 -20.40 14.82 -5.24
N THR A 175 -19.79 15.28 -4.15
CA THR A 175 -18.36 15.11 -3.88
C THR A 175 -18.01 13.65 -3.60
N VAL A 176 -18.84 12.95 -2.81
CA VAL A 176 -18.70 11.50 -2.58
C VAL A 176 -18.73 10.74 -3.91
N THR A 177 -19.74 10.99 -4.73
CA THR A 177 -19.90 10.35 -6.06
C THR A 177 -18.70 10.63 -6.96
N THR A 178 -18.18 11.86 -6.93
CA THR A 178 -17.01 12.24 -7.72
C THR A 178 -15.73 11.56 -7.22
N LEU A 179 -15.51 11.49 -5.91
CA LEU A 179 -14.34 10.82 -5.32
C LEU A 179 -14.38 9.31 -5.57
N VAL A 180 -15.54 8.66 -5.47
CA VAL A 180 -15.70 7.23 -5.79
C VAL A 180 -15.40 6.96 -7.27
N ARG A 181 -15.88 7.82 -8.18
CA ARG A 181 -15.52 7.73 -9.60
C ARG A 181 -14.02 7.90 -9.84
N ARG A 182 -13.38 8.90 -9.21
CA ARG A 182 -11.93 9.12 -9.30
C ARG A 182 -11.13 7.93 -8.76
N LEU A 183 -11.56 7.35 -7.64
CA LEU A 183 -10.96 6.15 -7.06
C LEU A 183 -11.05 4.97 -8.02
N ARG A 184 -12.22 4.75 -8.64
CA ARG A 184 -12.43 3.71 -9.66
C ARG A 184 -11.51 3.91 -10.87
N THR A 185 -11.45 5.14 -11.39
CA THR A 185 -10.59 5.50 -12.53
C THR A 185 -9.12 5.27 -12.23
N LEU A 186 -8.62 5.76 -11.08
CA LEU A 186 -7.25 5.53 -10.63
C LEU A 186 -6.95 4.04 -10.54
N SER A 187 -7.85 3.26 -9.94
CA SER A 187 -7.67 1.82 -9.74
C SER A 187 -7.57 1.04 -11.05
N LEU A 188 -8.45 1.35 -12.00
CA LEU A 188 -8.43 0.75 -13.34
C LEU A 188 -7.21 1.19 -14.14
N GLY A 189 -6.80 2.46 -14.03
CA GLY A 189 -5.58 2.99 -14.65
C GLY A 189 -4.33 2.24 -14.19
N VAL A 190 -4.18 2.05 -12.88
CA VAL A 190 -3.07 1.28 -12.28
C VAL A 190 -3.08 -0.18 -12.75
N ALA A 191 -4.26 -0.82 -12.76
CA ALA A 191 -4.40 -2.21 -13.20
C ALA A 191 -4.01 -2.38 -14.67
N ARG A 192 -4.47 -1.48 -15.55
CA ARG A 192 -4.11 -1.45 -16.98
C ARG A 192 -2.62 -1.23 -17.17
N GLN A 193 -2.03 -0.26 -16.48
CA GLN A 193 -0.60 0.05 -16.58
C GLN A 193 0.26 -1.15 -16.20
N CYS A 194 -0.06 -1.84 -15.10
CA CYS A 194 0.60 -3.10 -14.75
C CYS A 194 0.30 -4.23 -15.76
N GLY A 195 -0.95 -4.36 -16.20
CA GLY A 195 -1.39 -5.39 -17.15
C GLY A 195 -0.78 -5.31 -18.56
N ARG A 196 -0.20 -4.16 -18.94
CA ARG A 196 0.52 -3.99 -20.21
C ARG A 196 1.66 -5.00 -20.35
N ARG A 197 2.47 -5.16 -19.31
CA ARG A 197 3.66 -6.04 -19.31
C ARG A 197 3.48 -7.34 -18.52
N TYR A 198 2.53 -7.39 -17.59
CA TYR A 198 2.41 -8.50 -16.64
C TYR A 198 1.13 -9.32 -16.80
N ALA A 199 1.24 -10.62 -16.58
CA ALA A 199 0.16 -11.59 -16.78
C ALA A 199 -0.88 -11.62 -15.66
N ASN A 200 -0.64 -10.97 -14.51
CA ASN A 200 -1.57 -10.99 -13.37
C ASN A 200 -3.00 -10.64 -13.81
N ALA A 201 -3.96 -11.28 -13.15
CA ALA A 201 -5.39 -11.07 -13.38
C ALA A 201 -6.10 -10.44 -12.16
N LEU A 202 -5.35 -10.12 -11.11
CA LEU A 202 -5.87 -9.64 -9.84
C LEU A 202 -4.84 -8.70 -9.20
N TYR A 203 -5.31 -7.53 -8.76
CA TYR A 203 -4.56 -6.63 -7.89
C TYR A 203 -5.41 -6.13 -6.73
N GLY A 204 -4.77 -5.86 -5.60
CA GLY A 204 -5.36 -5.12 -4.49
C GLY A 204 -4.58 -3.84 -4.27
N LEU A 205 -5.22 -2.69 -4.42
CA LEU A 205 -4.56 -1.39 -4.36
C LEU A 205 -4.87 -0.72 -3.02
N ASP A 206 -3.83 -0.34 -2.30
CA ASP A 206 -3.93 0.53 -1.12
C ASP A 206 -3.80 1.97 -1.57
N ILE A 207 -4.85 2.75 -1.35
CA ILE A 207 -4.97 4.14 -1.79
C ILE A 207 -5.30 5.01 -0.57
N GLY A 208 -4.52 6.04 -0.35
CA GLY A 208 -4.78 7.06 0.66
C GLY A 208 -5.62 8.20 0.12
N LEU A 209 -6.51 8.74 0.94
CA LEU A 209 -7.15 10.04 0.70
C LEU A 209 -6.48 11.05 1.63
N ASP A 210 -5.92 12.13 1.10
CA ASP A 210 -5.39 13.21 1.95
C ASP A 210 -6.47 14.23 2.34
N ARG A 211 -6.12 15.14 3.26
CA ARG A 211 -7.04 16.18 3.76
C ARG A 211 -7.56 17.13 2.67
N ASN A 212 -6.91 17.20 1.52
CA ASN A 212 -7.30 18.04 0.39
C ASN A 212 -8.15 17.26 -0.64
N GLY A 213 -8.55 16.02 -0.32
CA GLY A 213 -9.33 15.18 -1.20
C GLY A 213 -8.52 14.54 -2.34
N LYS A 214 -7.18 14.58 -2.29
CA LYS A 214 -6.33 13.94 -3.29
C LYS A 214 -6.12 12.47 -2.96
N LEU A 215 -6.21 11.64 -4.00
CA LEU A 215 -5.97 10.20 -3.94
C LEU A 215 -4.51 9.87 -4.23
N TRP A 216 -3.92 9.05 -3.36
CA TRP A 216 -2.52 8.63 -3.42
C TRP A 216 -2.41 7.11 -3.47
N LEU A 217 -1.80 6.54 -4.50
CA LEU A 217 -1.50 5.11 -4.56
C LEU A 217 -0.31 4.79 -3.64
N ILE A 218 -0.59 4.10 -2.54
CA ILE A 218 0.40 3.72 -1.52
C ILE A 218 1.09 2.41 -1.88
N GLU A 219 0.31 1.39 -2.28
CA GLU A 219 0.83 0.06 -2.62
C GLU A 219 -0.05 -0.70 -3.62
N VAL A 220 0.60 -1.47 -4.50
CA VAL A 220 -0.02 -2.45 -5.40
C VAL A 220 0.26 -3.86 -4.88
N ASN A 221 -0.77 -4.59 -4.45
CA ASN A 221 -0.66 -5.98 -4.02
C ASN A 221 -1.02 -6.94 -5.16
N THR A 222 -0.17 -7.95 -5.42
CA THR A 222 -0.34 -8.89 -6.55
C THR A 222 -1.10 -10.16 -6.19
N THR A 223 -1.38 -10.39 -4.91
CA THR A 223 -2.13 -11.54 -4.39
C THR A 223 -2.96 -11.11 -3.16
N PRO A 224 -3.91 -10.17 -3.30
CA PRO A 224 -4.77 -9.80 -2.19
C PRO A 224 -5.65 -10.97 -1.74
N HIS A 225 -5.94 -11.07 -0.45
CA HIS A 225 -6.84 -12.09 0.08
C HIS A 225 -8.30 -11.67 -0.14
N LEU A 226 -9.07 -12.49 -0.86
CA LEU A 226 -10.49 -12.22 -1.15
C LEU A 226 -11.42 -12.47 0.04
N SER A 227 -10.96 -13.20 1.08
CA SER A 227 -11.69 -13.40 2.34
C SER A 227 -12.01 -12.08 3.07
N ILE A 228 -11.36 -10.99 2.69
CA ILE A 228 -11.73 -9.66 3.16
C ILE A 228 -13.19 -9.34 2.87
N PHE A 229 -13.74 -9.72 1.70
CA PHE A 229 -15.13 -9.46 1.37
C PHE A 229 -16.11 -10.17 2.31
N GLN A 230 -15.77 -11.38 2.77
CA GLN A 230 -16.58 -12.10 3.75
C GLN A 230 -16.57 -11.38 5.11
N ARG A 231 -15.39 -10.93 5.56
CA ARG A 231 -15.25 -10.16 6.81
C ARG A 231 -16.05 -8.86 6.78
N LEU A 232 -16.19 -8.25 5.61
CA LEU A 232 -16.95 -7.01 5.40
C LEU A 232 -18.41 -7.24 5.04
N ARG A 233 -18.90 -8.47 5.09
CA ARG A 233 -20.28 -8.82 4.73
C ARG A 233 -20.65 -8.26 3.34
N MET A 234 -19.75 -8.40 2.37
CA MET A 234 -19.95 -8.00 0.96
C MET A 234 -20.16 -9.24 0.08
N PRO A 235 -21.30 -9.96 0.18
CA PRO A 235 -21.48 -11.26 -0.48
C PRO A 235 -21.45 -11.16 -2.00
N LYS A 236 -22.04 -10.10 -2.59
CA LYS A 236 -22.02 -9.88 -4.05
C LYS A 236 -20.60 -9.70 -4.59
N SER A 237 -19.80 -8.83 -3.95
CA SER A 237 -18.39 -8.65 -4.30
C SER A 237 -17.59 -9.93 -4.09
N PHE A 238 -17.83 -10.68 -3.02
CA PHE A 238 -17.16 -11.95 -2.77
C PHE A 238 -17.45 -12.98 -3.86
N GLN A 239 -18.73 -13.16 -4.21
CA GLN A 239 -19.15 -14.10 -5.26
C GLN A 239 -18.55 -13.73 -6.62
N ARG A 240 -18.62 -12.44 -7.02
CA ARG A 240 -18.03 -11.97 -8.28
C ARG A 240 -16.51 -12.14 -8.29
N ALA A 241 -15.84 -11.71 -7.22
CA ALA A 241 -14.40 -11.83 -7.10
C ALA A 241 -13.92 -13.29 -7.13
N LYS A 242 -14.64 -14.19 -6.46
CA LYS A 242 -14.36 -15.63 -6.46
C LYS A 242 -14.54 -16.23 -7.85
N LYS A 243 -15.64 -15.92 -8.56
CA LYS A 243 -15.88 -16.36 -9.95
C LYS A 243 -14.72 -15.99 -10.86
N LEU A 244 -14.28 -14.73 -10.81
CA LEU A 244 -13.16 -14.25 -11.63
C LEU A 244 -11.81 -14.82 -11.18
N TRP A 245 -11.65 -15.10 -9.88
CA TRP A 245 -10.46 -15.78 -9.39
C TRP A 245 -10.34 -17.19 -9.97
N GLU A 246 -11.44 -17.95 -10.00
CA GLU A 246 -11.50 -19.29 -10.59
C GLU A 246 -11.33 -19.27 -12.11
N HIS A 247 -11.95 -18.30 -12.80
CA HIS A 247 -11.75 -18.12 -14.25
C HIS A 247 -10.27 -17.91 -14.60
N HIS A 248 -9.49 -17.28 -13.72
CA HIS A 248 -8.04 -17.08 -13.87
C HIS A 248 -7.19 -17.97 -12.95
N ARG A 249 -7.71 -19.13 -12.51
CA ARG A 249 -7.10 -20.00 -11.49
C ARG A 249 -5.64 -20.32 -11.77
N GLY A 250 -5.29 -20.69 -12.99
CA GLY A 250 -3.91 -21.01 -13.37
C GLY A 250 -2.93 -19.86 -13.10
N THR A 251 -3.28 -18.64 -13.54
CA THR A 251 -2.46 -17.44 -13.31
C THR A 251 -2.40 -17.05 -11.84
N ASN A 252 -3.53 -17.13 -11.13
CA ASN A 252 -3.62 -16.75 -9.72
C ASN A 252 -2.84 -17.72 -8.82
N LEU A 253 -2.94 -19.04 -9.05
CA LEU A 253 -2.15 -20.05 -8.35
C LEU A 253 -0.65 -19.86 -8.59
N ARG A 254 -0.23 -19.58 -9.83
CA ARG A 254 1.17 -19.27 -10.13
C ARG A 254 1.66 -18.05 -9.35
N ALA A 255 0.85 -16.99 -9.25
CA ALA A 255 1.19 -15.79 -8.49
C ALA A 255 1.31 -16.07 -6.98
N GLU A 256 0.41 -16.86 -6.41
CA GLU A 256 0.48 -17.27 -5.01
C GLU A 256 1.69 -18.15 -4.70
N GLN A 257 1.96 -19.16 -5.54
CA GLN A 257 3.14 -20.02 -5.41
C GLN A 257 4.43 -19.21 -5.48
N TRP A 258 4.51 -18.27 -6.41
CA TRP A 258 5.66 -17.39 -6.56
C TRP A 258 5.89 -16.53 -5.30
N LYS A 259 4.82 -15.95 -4.74
CA LYS A 259 4.88 -15.23 -3.46
C LYS A 259 5.35 -16.13 -2.32
N ARG A 260 4.82 -17.34 -2.18
CA ARG A 260 5.20 -18.31 -1.13
C ARG A 260 6.67 -18.71 -1.23
N LYS A 261 7.16 -19.06 -2.43
CA LYS A 261 8.58 -19.40 -2.67
C LYS A 261 9.50 -18.24 -2.26
N ARG A 262 9.10 -17.00 -2.54
CA ARG A 262 9.90 -15.82 -2.20
C ARG A 262 9.93 -15.53 -0.70
N LEU A 263 8.77 -15.61 -0.02
CA LEU A 263 8.70 -15.45 1.44
C LEU A 263 9.54 -16.51 2.18
N ARG A 264 9.54 -17.76 1.70
CA ARG A 264 10.37 -18.83 2.28
C ARG A 264 11.87 -18.54 2.14
N ARG A 265 12.31 -17.99 1.00
CA ARG A 265 13.71 -17.57 0.81
C ARG A 265 14.10 -16.45 1.78
N GLU A 266 13.22 -15.47 1.99
CA GLU A 266 13.45 -14.37 2.93
C GLU A 266 13.54 -14.85 4.40
N GLN A 267 12.69 -15.82 4.79
CA GLN A 267 12.73 -16.43 6.11
C GLN A 267 14.00 -17.25 6.34
N ARG A 268 14.45 -18.04 5.34
CA ARG A 268 15.71 -18.82 5.43
C ARG A 268 16.97 -17.95 5.51
N THR A 269 16.94 -16.75 4.93
CA THR A 269 18.03 -15.76 5.05
C THR A 269 17.97 -14.93 6.33
N SER A 270 17.04 -15.23 7.25
CA SER A 270 16.96 -14.58 8.55
C SER A 270 17.67 -15.48 9.57
N PRO A 271 18.87 -15.13 10.07
CA PRO A 271 19.44 -15.86 11.20
C PRO A 271 18.50 -15.71 12.41
N THR A 272 18.32 -16.82 13.11
CA THR A 272 17.71 -16.95 14.44
C THR A 272 18.32 -15.93 15.39
#